data_AF-A0A813B410-F1
#
_entry.id   AF-A0A813B410-F1
#
_cell.length_a   1.000
_cell.length_b   1.000
_cell.length_c   1.000
_cell.angle_alpha   90.00
_cell.angle_beta   90.00
_cell.angle_gamma   90.00
#
_symmetry.space_group_name_H-M   'P 1'
#
loop_
_entity.id
_entity.type
_entity.pdbx_description
1 polymer ?
#
loop_
_entity_poly.entity_id
_entity_poly.type
_entity_poly.pdbx_seq_one_letter_code
_entity_poly.pdbx_strand_id
1 'polypeptide(L)'
;MAIPSHMVPCNPGSCGHPSLCARPCIYMAKNGACHVEGCNFCHMTHDVPVMKLNQRQRYVLQRLDVKEKLDLILAAARAGLQREGLTYEAGS
;
A
#
# COMPACT_ATOMS: atom_id res chain seq x y z
N MET A 1 -8.23 25.66 19.57
CA MET A 1 -6.81 25.39 19.87
C MET A 1 -6.41 24.18 19.08
N ALA A 2 -5.56 24.36 18.06
CA ALA A 2 -5.07 23.27 17.21
C ALA A 2 -3.96 22.51 17.95
N ILE A 3 -4.15 21.21 18.12
CA ILE A 3 -3.16 20.32 18.75
C ILE A 3 -2.00 20.15 17.76
N PRO A 4 -0.73 20.28 18.17
CA PRO A 4 0.37 20.35 17.22
C PRO A 4 0.70 18.96 16.65
N SER A 5 1.14 18.95 15.40
CA SER A 5 1.58 17.81 14.61
C SER A 5 2.84 17.15 15.19
N HIS A 6 2.70 16.44 16.32
CA HIS A 6 3.77 15.63 16.87
C HIS A 6 3.62 14.20 16.34
N MET A 7 4.46 13.89 15.33
CA MET A 7 4.87 12.56 14.87
C MET A 7 4.05 11.39 15.44
N VAL A 8 2.96 11.04 14.75
CA VAL A 8 2.45 9.66 14.81
C VAL A 8 3.64 8.78 14.45
N PRO A 9 4.05 7.80 15.30
CA PRO A 9 5.09 6.86 14.91
C PRO A 9 4.67 6.29 13.55
N CYS A 10 5.48 6.57 12.52
CA CYS A 10 5.17 6.15 11.17
C CYS A 10 5.11 4.63 11.21
N ASN A 11 3.89 4.08 11.20
CA ASN A 11 3.69 2.64 11.26
C ASN A 11 4.52 2.00 10.13
N PRO A 12 5.12 0.80 10.29
CA PRO A 12 5.90 0.19 9.21
C PRO A 12 5.15 0.15 7.86
N GLY A 13 3.83 -0.01 7.91
CA GLY A 13 2.98 0.03 6.72
C GLY A 13 2.89 1.38 6.02
N SER A 14 3.30 2.48 6.64
CA SER A 14 3.30 3.83 6.06
C SER A 14 4.54 4.12 5.21
N CYS A 15 5.56 3.27 5.22
CA CYS A 15 6.74 3.43 4.36
C CYS A 15 6.33 3.40 2.87
N GLY A 16 6.71 4.41 2.09
CA GLY A 16 6.36 4.53 0.67
C GLY A 16 5.05 5.29 0.39
N HIS A 17 4.43 5.92 1.40
CA HIS A 17 3.23 6.74 1.22
C HIS A 17 3.50 7.93 0.27
N PRO A 18 2.55 8.35 -0.59
CA PRO A 18 1.17 7.86 -0.72
C PRO A 18 0.97 6.65 -1.63
N SER A 19 1.94 6.37 -2.50
CA SER A 19 1.70 5.52 -3.68
C SER A 19 2.15 4.08 -3.51
N LEU A 20 3.16 3.85 -2.68
CA LEU A 20 3.84 2.56 -2.50
C LEU A 20 3.74 2.02 -1.06
N CYS A 21 3.00 2.69 -0.18
CA CYS A 21 2.77 2.18 1.16
C CYS A 21 1.87 0.95 1.17
N ALA A 22 1.83 0.28 2.33
CA ALA A 22 0.85 -0.75 2.55
C ALA A 22 -0.57 -0.17 2.43
N ARG A 23 -1.54 -1.08 2.27
CA ARG A 23 -2.95 -0.72 2.27
C ARG A 23 -3.29 0.14 3.51
N PRO A 24 -4.11 1.20 3.38
CA PRO A 24 -4.62 1.99 4.49
C PRO A 24 -5.24 1.13 5.61
N CYS A 25 -4.85 1.45 6.84
CA CYS A 25 -5.43 0.86 8.05
C CYS A 25 -6.91 1.23 8.13
N ILE A 26 -7.78 0.22 8.25
CA ILE A 26 -9.23 0.45 8.30
C ILE A 26 -9.66 1.19 9.57
N TYR A 27 -8.96 0.97 10.69
CA TYR A 27 -9.25 1.66 11.96
C TYR A 27 -8.83 3.13 11.88
N MET A 28 -7.64 3.40 11.33
CA MET A 28 -7.19 4.77 11.10
C MET A 28 -8.11 5.51 10.12
N ALA A 29 -8.45 4.88 9.00
CA ALA A 29 -9.31 5.50 7.98
C ALA A 29 -10.74 5.78 8.46
N LYS A 30 -11.29 4.94 9.35
CA LYS A 30 -12.66 5.12 9.86
C LYS A 30 -12.74 5.99 11.11
N ASN A 31 -11.78 5.83 12.03
CA ASN A 31 -11.90 6.33 13.39
C ASN A 31 -10.77 7.30 13.78
N GLY A 32 -9.77 7.50 12.91
CA GLY A 32 -8.59 8.34 13.22
C GLY A 32 -7.65 7.74 14.27
N ALA A 33 -7.88 6.49 14.69
CA ALA A 33 -7.07 5.82 15.69
C ALA A 33 -7.01 4.31 15.44
N CYS A 34 -5.85 3.71 15.72
CA CYS A 34 -5.62 2.27 15.66
C CYS A 34 -4.92 1.83 16.95
N HIS A 35 -5.51 0.87 17.67
CA HIS A 35 -5.00 0.33 18.93
C HIS A 35 -4.49 -1.11 18.77
N VAL A 36 -4.22 -1.54 17.53
CA VAL A 36 -3.72 -2.87 17.24
C VAL A 36 -2.21 -2.87 17.38
N GLU A 37 -1.73 -3.57 18.42
CA GLU A 37 -0.32 -3.88 18.59
C GLU A 37 0.22 -4.63 17.36
N GLY A 38 1.34 -4.16 16.80
CA GLY A 38 1.93 -4.76 15.60
C GLY A 38 1.13 -4.55 14.30
N CYS A 39 0.27 -3.53 14.22
CA CYS A 39 -0.34 -3.14 12.94
C CYS A 39 0.77 -2.86 11.90
N ASN A 40 0.59 -3.35 10.67
CA ASN A 40 1.51 -3.17 9.54
C ASN A 40 0.81 -2.50 8.33
N PHE A 41 -0.28 -1.79 8.58
CA PHE A 41 -1.04 -1.04 7.58
C PHE A 41 -0.70 0.45 7.65
N CYS A 42 -0.88 1.17 6.54
CA CYS A 42 -0.59 2.59 6.51
C CYS A 42 -1.53 3.37 7.45
N HIS A 43 -0.94 4.21 8.31
CA HIS A 43 -1.66 5.06 9.26
C HIS A 43 -1.78 6.52 8.79
N MET A 44 -1.34 6.84 7.58
CA MET A 44 -1.46 8.18 6.99
C MET A 44 -2.82 8.38 6.32
N THR A 45 -3.20 9.63 6.09
CA THR A 45 -4.44 10.00 5.38
C THR A 45 -4.35 9.56 3.92
N HIS A 46 -5.40 8.93 3.40
CA HIS A 46 -5.48 8.52 2.00
C HIS A 46 -6.75 9.07 1.38
N ASP A 47 -6.59 9.90 0.34
CA ASP A 47 -7.71 10.48 -0.40
C ASP A 47 -8.30 9.51 -1.43
N VAL A 48 -7.52 8.49 -1.82
CA VAL A 48 -7.91 7.52 -2.85
C VAL A 48 -8.36 6.22 -2.20
N PRO A 49 -9.55 5.68 -2.54
CA PRO A 49 -10.00 4.42 -2.02
C PRO A 49 -9.11 3.27 -2.50
N VAL A 50 -8.86 2.32 -1.60
CA VAL A 50 -8.11 1.10 -1.91
C VAL A 50 -8.81 0.32 -3.01
N MET A 51 -8.17 0.20 -4.17
CA MET A 51 -8.67 -0.66 -5.22
C MET A 51 -8.64 -2.11 -4.77
N LYS A 52 -9.83 -2.70 -4.59
CA LYS A 52 -9.99 -4.12 -4.30
C LYS A 52 -10.16 -4.87 -5.61
N LEU A 53 -9.49 -6.02 -5.72
CA LEU A 53 -9.76 -6.95 -6.81
C LEU A 53 -11.22 -7.42 -6.75
N ASN A 54 -11.91 -7.32 -7.88
CA ASN A 54 -13.26 -7.83 -7.99
C ASN A 54 -13.28 -9.37 -7.94
N GLN A 55 -14.47 -9.95 -7.84
CA GLN A 55 -14.61 -11.41 -7.69
C GLN A 55 -13.97 -12.19 -8.83
N ARG A 56 -14.14 -11.73 -10.09
CA ARG A 56 -13.54 -12.37 -11.27
C ARG A 56 -12.01 -12.30 -11.23
N GLN A 57 -11.45 -11.15 -10.90
CA GLN A 57 -10.00 -10.97 -10.78
C GLN A 57 -9.41 -11.86 -9.68
N ARG A 58 -10.08 -11.97 -8.52
CA ARG A 58 -9.66 -12.87 -7.45
C ARG A 58 -9.71 -14.34 -7.87
N TYR A 59 -10.75 -14.75 -8.58
CA TYR A 59 -10.87 -16.10 -9.11
C TYR A 59 -9.73 -16.46 -10.08
N VAL A 60 -9.37 -15.54 -10.99
CA VAL A 60 -8.22 -15.73 -11.87
C VAL A 60 -6.92 -15.85 -11.06
N LEU A 61 -6.67 -14.92 -10.14
CA LEU A 61 -5.45 -14.90 -9.31
C LEU A 61 -5.27 -16.19 -8.50
N GLN A 62 -6.36 -16.78 -8.00
CA GLN A 62 -6.32 -18.04 -7.24
C GLN A 62 -5.88 -19.25 -8.08
N ARG A 63 -6.12 -19.22 -9.40
CA ARG A 63 -5.82 -20.33 -10.31
C ARG A 63 -4.42 -20.26 -10.90
N LEU A 64 -3.74 -19.13 -10.76
CA LEU A 64 -2.35 -18.98 -11.17
C LEU A 64 -1.44 -19.84 -10.29
N ASP A 65 -0.45 -20.47 -10.92
CA ASP A 65 0.65 -21.13 -10.21
C ASP A 65 1.58 -20.09 -9.55
N VAL A 66 2.58 -20.57 -8.81
CA VAL A 66 3.50 -19.67 -8.09
C VAL A 66 4.31 -18.79 -9.05
N LYS A 67 4.76 -19.34 -10.18
CA LYS A 67 5.55 -18.59 -11.16
C LYS A 67 4.70 -17.50 -11.80
N GLU A 68 3.50 -17.85 -12.26
CA GLU A 68 2.55 -16.91 -12.87
C GLU A 68 2.16 -15.77 -11.90
N LYS A 69 2.00 -16.08 -10.61
CA LYS A 69 1.77 -15.05 -9.58
C LYS A 69 2.95 -14.11 -9.44
N LEU A 70 4.18 -14.64 -9.42
CA LEU A 70 5.38 -13.82 -9.32
C LEU A 70 5.56 -12.93 -10.54
N ASP A 71 5.36 -13.47 -11.75
CA ASP A 71 5.42 -12.72 -13.00
C ASP A 71 4.41 -11.56 -13.00
N LEU A 72 3.17 -11.83 -12.56
CA LEU A 72 2.13 -10.81 -12.43
C LEU A 72 2.48 -9.72 -11.40
N ILE A 73 2.96 -10.11 -10.22
CA ILE A 73 3.35 -9.17 -9.16
C ILE A 73 4.50 -8.28 -9.63
N LEU A 74 5.51 -8.86 -10.26
CA LEU A 74 6.66 -8.13 -10.80
C LEU A 74 6.23 -7.13 -11.88
N ALA A 75 5.36 -7.54 -12.81
CA ALA A 75 4.83 -6.66 -13.84
C ALA A 75 4.04 -5.48 -13.23
N ALA A 76 3.17 -5.77 -12.25
CA ALA A 76 2.38 -4.74 -11.56
C ALA A 76 3.26 -3.77 -10.76
N ALA A 77 4.28 -4.27 -10.05
CA ALA A 77 5.23 -3.44 -9.31
C ALA A 77 6.00 -2.50 -10.23
N ARG A 78 6.53 -3.01 -11.37
CA ARG A 78 7.22 -2.19 -12.38
C ARG A 78 6.31 -1.11 -12.96
N ALA A 79 5.08 -1.46 -13.32
CA ALA A 79 4.11 -0.48 -13.81
C ALA A 79 3.76 0.58 -12.74
N GLY A 80 3.70 0.18 -11.47
CA GLY A 80 3.56 1.09 -10.33
C GLY A 80 4.71 2.09 -10.24
N LEU A 81 5.95 1.59 -10.23
CA LEU A 81 7.17 2.41 -10.17
C LEU A 81 7.27 3.40 -11.34
N GLN A 82 6.95 2.95 -12.56
CA GLN A 82 6.95 3.81 -13.75
C GLN A 82 5.93 4.96 -13.64
N ARG A 83 4.71 4.69 -13.12
CA ARG A 83 3.70 5.75 -12.92
C ARG A 83 4.13 6.81 -11.91
N GLU A 84 4.89 6.41 -10.90
CA GLU A 84 5.44 7.31 -9.88
C GLU A 84 6.75 7.98 -10.32
N GLY A 85 7.26 7.69 -11.53
CA GLY A 85 8.54 8.21 -12.00
C GLY A 85 9.75 7.67 -11.22
N LEU A 86 9.59 6.58 -10.48
CA LEU A 86 10.63 5.93 -9.69
C LEU A 86 11.29 4.83 -10.53
N THR A 87 11.90 5.22 -11.64
CA THR A 87 12.74 4.31 -12.42
C THR A 87 14.11 4.24 -11.79
N TYR A 88 14.65 3.02 -11.66
CA TYR A 88 16.06 2.86 -11.36
C TYR A 88 16.82 3.29 -12.63
N GLU A 89 17.38 4.50 -12.65
CA GLU A 89 18.63 4.69 -13.38
C GLU A 89 19.64 3.92 -12.51
N ALA A 90 19.93 2.67 -12.86
CA ALA A 90 21.09 2.01 -12.29
C ALA A 90 22.27 2.94 -12.57
N GLY A 91 22.77 3.62 -11.53
CA GLY A 91 23.98 4.41 -11.62
C GLY A 91 25.06 3.55 -12.26
N SER A 92 25.60 4.06 -13.37
CA SER A 92 26.70 3.51 -14.15
C SER A 92 27.90 3.12 -13.32
#